data_AF-A0A8H5I428-F1
#
_entry.id   AF-A0A8H5I428-F1
#
_cell.length_a   1.000
_cell.length_b   1.000
_cell.length_c   1.000
_cell.angle_alpha   90.00
_cell.angle_beta   90.00
_cell.angle_gamma   90.00
#
_symmetry.space_group_name_H-M   'P 1'
#
loop_
_entity.id
_entity.type
_entity.pdbx_description
1 polymer ?
#
loop_
_entity_poly.entity_id
_entity_poly.type
_entity_poly.pdbx_seq_one_letter_code
_entity_poly.pdbx_strand_id
1 'polypeptide(L)'
;MLVDFAEEGNLLRTHDDVPENIRQVIYKNEEESSERRRLKRKRSDSSSPININVTCPGHPGQHQGEIFNESNAEARGEAQGSVASRQRPIDLVIPMRRNQALERYHEWQQDQVDSPRWQQNIRCAYEITREACPQ
;
A
#
# COMPACT_ATOMS: atom_id res chain seq x y z
N MET A 1 20.14 -14.12 18.19
CA MET A 1 18.88 -13.33 18.25
C MET A 1 17.93 -14.02 19.23
N LEU A 2 16.80 -13.42 19.64
CA LEU A 2 15.87 -14.03 20.60
C LEU A 2 15.43 -15.46 20.20
N VAL A 3 15.26 -15.68 18.89
CA VAL A 3 14.95 -16.99 18.31
C VAL A 3 16.09 -17.99 18.56
N ASP A 4 17.32 -17.66 18.17
CA ASP A 4 18.50 -18.51 18.41
C ASP A 4 18.64 -18.86 19.91
N PHE A 5 18.39 -17.90 20.80
CA PHE A 5 18.42 -18.14 22.26
C PHE A 5 17.37 -19.17 22.71
N ALA A 6 16.16 -19.12 22.15
CA ALA A 6 15.13 -20.12 22.44
C ALA A 6 15.45 -21.50 21.82
N GLU A 7 16.05 -21.53 20.62
CA GLU A 7 16.45 -22.76 19.93
C GLU A 7 17.60 -23.51 20.64
N GLU A 8 18.47 -22.79 21.35
CA GLU A 8 19.48 -23.36 22.25
C GLU A 8 18.88 -24.08 23.48
N GLY A 9 17.55 -24.10 23.61
CA GLY A 9 16.83 -24.78 24.69
C GLY A 9 16.61 -23.92 25.92
N ASN A 10 16.86 -22.61 25.84
CA ASN A 10 16.57 -21.69 26.93
C ASN A 10 15.06 -21.45 27.04
N LEU A 11 14.52 -21.58 28.25
CA LEU A 11 13.09 -21.46 28.50
C LEU A 11 12.72 -20.01 28.80
N LEU A 12 11.88 -19.41 27.94
CA LEU A 12 11.33 -18.07 28.12
C LEU A 12 9.88 -18.18 28.62
N ARG A 13 9.65 -18.06 29.94
CA ARG A 13 8.29 -18.11 30.53
C ARG A 13 7.75 -16.71 30.82
N THR A 14 8.66 -15.82 31.18
CA THR A 14 8.40 -14.44 31.57
C THR A 14 9.31 -13.52 30.77
N HIS A 15 8.96 -12.23 30.73
CA HIS A 15 9.77 -11.26 30.00
C HIS A 15 11.21 -11.17 30.56
N ASP A 16 11.40 -11.44 31.85
CA ASP A 16 12.69 -11.37 32.56
C ASP A 16 13.64 -12.51 32.24
N ASP A 17 13.15 -13.57 31.60
CA ASP A 17 14.00 -14.67 31.11
C ASP A 17 14.81 -14.27 29.87
N VAL A 18 14.52 -13.11 29.26
CA VAL A 18 15.25 -12.61 28.10
C VAL A 18 16.55 -11.92 28.56
N PRO A 19 17.73 -12.39 28.11
CA PRO A 19 19.00 -11.76 28.42
C PRO A 19 19.07 -10.28 28.03
N GLU A 20 19.73 -9.49 28.88
CA GLU A 20 19.81 -8.04 28.76
C GLU A 20 20.42 -7.58 27.42
N ASN A 21 21.41 -8.30 26.90
CA ASN A 21 22.00 -8.01 25.59
C ASN A 21 20.99 -8.13 24.44
N ILE A 22 20.06 -9.09 24.51
CA ILE A 22 19.01 -9.27 23.49
C ILE A 22 17.97 -8.16 23.62
N ARG A 23 17.56 -7.82 24.83
CA ARG A 23 16.65 -6.68 25.10
C ARG A 23 17.21 -5.37 24.55
N GLN A 24 18.48 -5.07 24.82
CA GLN A 24 19.14 -3.85 24.33
C GLN A 24 19.14 -3.76 22.81
N VAL A 25 19.41 -4.87 22.11
CA VAL A 25 19.37 -4.90 20.64
C VAL A 25 17.96 -4.61 20.11
N ILE A 26 16.92 -5.20 20.73
CA ILE A 26 15.52 -4.97 20.35
C ILE A 26 15.16 -3.50 20.54
N TYR A 27 15.43 -2.93 21.72
CA TYR A 27 15.09 -1.53 22.00
C TYR A 27 15.84 -0.55 21.10
N LYS A 28 17.13 -0.79 20.85
CA LYS A 28 17.92 0.04 19.93
C LYS A 28 17.37 0.01 18.51
N ASN A 29 16.98 -1.16 18.01
CA ASN A 29 16.40 -1.31 16.68
C ASN A 29 15.01 -0.64 16.58
N GLU A 30 14.20 -0.72 17.63
CA GLU A 30 12.89 -0.06 17.69
C GLU A 30 13.03 1.47 17.71
N GLU A 31 13.97 2.00 18.49
CA GLU A 31 14.30 3.42 18.51
C GLU A 31 14.70 3.91 17.11
N GLU A 32 15.67 3.27 16.47
CA GLU A 32 16.11 3.63 15.11
C GLU A 32 14.96 3.56 14.08
N SER A 33 14.15 2.51 14.16
CA SER A 33 12.98 2.34 13.29
C SER A 33 11.93 3.43 13.52
N SER A 34 11.70 3.82 14.77
CA SER A 34 10.81 4.92 15.14
C SER A 34 11.33 6.26 14.61
N GLU A 35 12.63 6.52 14.71
CA GLU A 35 13.28 7.73 14.22
C GLU A 35 13.23 7.82 12.70
N ARG A 36 13.54 6.74 11.97
CA ARG A 36 13.40 6.65 10.51
C ARG A 36 11.96 6.96 10.08
N ARG A 37 10.95 6.40 10.78
CA ARG A 37 9.53 6.69 10.50
C ARG A 37 9.15 8.14 10.83
N ARG A 38 9.72 8.72 11.89
CA ARG A 38 9.49 10.13 12.27
C ARG A 38 10.11 11.07 11.25
N LEU A 39 11.33 10.81 10.78
CA LEU A 39 12.01 11.61 9.78
C LEU A 39 11.29 11.56 8.43
N LYS A 40 10.78 10.38 8.02
CA LYS A 40 9.92 10.24 6.84
C LYS A 40 8.65 11.08 6.94
N ARG A 41 8.00 11.11 8.11
CA ARG A 41 6.81 11.95 8.36
C ARG A 41 7.11 13.44 8.45
N LYS A 42 8.30 13.84 8.91
CA LYS A 42 8.74 15.25 8.95
C LYS A 42 9.10 15.84 7.58
N ARG A 43 9.29 15.02 6.54
CA ARG A 43 9.51 15.46 5.14
C ARG A 43 8.21 15.85 4.40
N SER A 44 7.16 16.24 5.13
CA SER A 44 5.81 16.42 4.57
C SER A 44 5.54 17.80 3.94
N ASP A 45 6.54 18.68 3.77
CA ASP A 45 6.35 19.93 2.99
C ASP A 45 6.93 19.85 1.57
N SER A 46 7.61 18.74 1.22
CA SER A 46 8.07 18.47 -0.15
C SER A 46 8.15 16.97 -0.41
N SER A 47 7.02 16.28 -0.28
CA SER A 47 6.97 14.86 -0.64
C SER A 47 7.12 14.72 -2.16
N SER A 48 8.22 14.09 -2.61
CA SER A 48 8.28 13.55 -3.97
C SER A 48 7.17 12.51 -4.13
N PRO A 49 6.50 12.45 -5.29
CA PRO A 49 5.39 11.53 -5.50
C PRO A 49 5.85 10.08 -5.31
N ILE A 50 5.05 9.30 -4.59
CA ILE A 50 5.27 7.85 -4.41
C ILE A 50 5.01 7.18 -5.76
N ASN A 51 6.02 6.47 -6.26
CA ASN A 51 5.90 5.69 -7.49
C ASN A 51 5.41 4.28 -7.15
N ILE A 52 4.21 3.91 -7.62
CA ILE A 52 3.61 2.59 -7.43
C ILE A 52 3.57 1.90 -8.79
N ASN A 53 4.42 0.89 -8.97
CA ASN A 53 4.39 0.04 -10.16
C ASN A 53 3.38 -1.09 -9.93
N VAL A 54 2.23 -1.01 -10.59
CA VAL A 54 1.25 -2.12 -10.66
C VAL A 54 1.54 -2.91 -11.92
N THR A 55 2.18 -4.06 -11.79
CA THR A 55 2.39 -4.99 -12.91
C THR A 55 1.23 -5.99 -12.94
N CYS A 56 0.29 -5.81 -13.86
CA CYS A 56 -0.76 -6.80 -14.13
C CYS A 56 -0.24 -7.80 -15.17
N PRO A 57 -0.11 -9.10 -14.87
CA PRO A 57 0.17 -10.11 -15.88
C PRO A 57 -1.08 -10.24 -16.77
N GLY A 58 -1.01 -9.77 -18.02
CA GLY A 58 -2.09 -9.98 -18.99
C GLY A 58 -2.40 -8.87 -19.99
N HIS A 59 -1.62 -7.78 -20.08
CA HIS A 59 -1.82 -6.81 -21.15
C HIS A 59 -0.84 -7.08 -22.33
N PRO A 60 -1.31 -7.58 -23.48
CA PRO A 60 -0.53 -7.56 -24.71
C PRO A 60 -0.67 -6.16 -25.30
N GLY A 61 0.27 -5.27 -25.01
CA GLY A 61 0.16 -3.89 -25.44
C GLY A 61 1.46 -3.10 -25.25
N GLN A 62 2.36 -3.23 -26.22
CA GLN A 62 3.38 -2.25 -26.59
C GLN A 62 4.66 -2.20 -25.73
N HIS A 63 5.46 -3.25 -25.87
CA HIS A 63 6.91 -3.14 -25.86
C HIS A 63 7.45 -3.59 -27.22
N GLN A 64 7.35 -2.72 -28.24
CA GLN A 64 8.15 -2.85 -29.45
C GLN A 64 8.71 -1.48 -29.80
N GLY A 65 9.92 -1.25 -29.33
CA GLY A 65 10.89 -0.34 -29.94
C GLY A 65 12.17 -1.14 -30.04
N GLU A 66 12.16 -2.13 -30.94
CA GLU A 66 13.36 -2.89 -31.29
C GLU A 66 14.40 -1.94 -31.88
N ILE A 67 15.62 -2.14 -31.39
CA ILE A 67 16.84 -1.44 -31.77
C ILE A 67 17.18 -1.85 -33.20
N PHE A 68 17.26 -0.89 -34.13
CA PHE A 68 18.02 -1.07 -35.36
C PHE A 68 18.98 0.10 -35.55
N ASN A 69 20.27 -0.24 -35.59
CA ASN A 69 21.39 0.65 -35.87
C ASN A 69 21.35 1.10 -37.33
N GLU A 70 21.40 2.40 -37.59
CA GLU A 70 22.18 2.92 -38.71
C GLU A 70 22.68 4.35 -38.39
N SER A 71 23.88 4.63 -38.90
CA SER A 71 24.85 5.59 -38.40
C SER A 71 24.65 7.06 -38.80
N ASN A 72 25.03 7.93 -37.86
CA ASN A 72 25.67 9.25 -38.04
C ASN A 72 24.84 10.44 -38.56
N ALA A 73 24.43 11.34 -37.64
CA ALA A 73 24.72 12.78 -37.71
C ALA A 73 24.34 13.47 -36.37
N GLU A 74 25.20 14.38 -35.94
CA GLU A 74 25.14 15.13 -34.68
C GLU A 74 23.94 16.08 -34.59
N ALA A 75 23.37 16.23 -33.38
CA ALA A 75 23.23 17.51 -32.64
C ALA A 75 21.98 17.57 -31.75
N ARG A 76 22.19 18.04 -30.51
CA ARG A 76 21.22 18.63 -29.55
C ARG A 76 20.04 17.71 -29.15
N GLY A 77 20.02 17.16 -27.95
CA GLY A 77 20.06 17.92 -26.70
C GLY A 77 18.69 18.53 -26.42
N GLU A 78 17.70 17.68 -26.13
CA GLU A 78 16.46 18.06 -25.44
C GLU A 78 15.88 16.77 -24.83
N ALA A 79 15.92 16.71 -23.50
CA ALA A 79 15.29 15.64 -22.75
C ALA A 79 13.79 15.66 -23.05
N GLN A 80 13.35 14.78 -23.94
CA GLN A 80 11.96 14.42 -24.10
C GLN A 80 11.53 13.73 -22.81
N GLY A 81 11.17 14.54 -21.82
CA GLY A 81 10.27 14.14 -20.78
C GLY A 81 8.99 13.71 -21.48
N SER A 82 8.83 12.41 -21.70
CA SER A 82 7.56 11.79 -22.03
C SER A 82 6.64 12.09 -20.85
N VAL A 83 5.98 13.25 -20.91
CA VAL A 83 4.81 13.55 -20.10
C VAL A 83 3.84 12.43 -20.45
N ALA A 84 3.78 11.42 -19.58
CA ALA A 84 2.72 10.43 -19.64
C ALA A 84 1.44 11.22 -19.84
N SER A 85 0.81 11.00 -21.00
CA SER A 85 -0.46 11.63 -21.36
C SER A 85 -1.31 11.59 -20.11
N ARG A 86 -1.73 12.76 -19.62
CA ARG A 86 -2.63 12.89 -18.48
C ARG A 86 -3.93 12.21 -18.89
N GLN A 87 -3.97 10.88 -18.79
CA GLN A 87 -5.18 10.11 -18.98
C GLN A 87 -6.14 10.72 -17.97
N ARG A 88 -7.23 11.30 -18.49
CA ARG A 88 -8.26 11.85 -17.63
C ARG A 88 -8.67 10.74 -16.67
N PRO A 89 -8.89 11.04 -15.38
CA PRO A 89 -9.48 10.07 -14.48
C PRO A 89 -10.68 9.47 -15.17
N ILE A 90 -10.76 8.13 -15.19
CA ILE A 90 -11.94 7.44 -15.70
C ILE A 90 -13.11 7.99 -14.90
N ASP A 91 -14.05 8.61 -15.60
CA ASP A 91 -15.27 9.12 -14.98
C ASP A 91 -16.12 7.90 -14.63
N LEU A 92 -16.02 7.47 -13.36
CA LEU A 92 -16.84 6.40 -12.83
C LEU A 92 -18.26 6.93 -12.66
N VAL A 93 -19.05 6.79 -13.71
CA VAL A 93 -20.47 7.15 -13.70
C VAL A 93 -21.21 6.13 -12.84
N ILE A 94 -21.35 6.42 -11.54
CA ILE A 94 -22.22 5.66 -10.65
C ILE A 94 -23.66 6.14 -10.92
N PRO A 95 -24.57 5.29 -11.43
CA PRO A 95 -25.88 5.71 -11.92
C PRO A 95 -26.85 6.16 -10.82
N MET A 96 -26.42 6.15 -9.56
CA MET A 96 -27.25 6.46 -8.39
C MET A 96 -26.52 7.37 -7.41
N ARG A 97 -27.30 8.03 -6.55
CA ARG A 97 -26.75 8.87 -5.48
C ARG A 97 -25.89 8.02 -4.55
N ARG A 98 -24.82 8.62 -4.03
CA ARG A 98 -23.82 7.94 -3.19
C ARG A 98 -24.43 7.17 -2.02
N ASN A 99 -25.40 7.76 -1.31
CA ASN A 99 -26.09 7.11 -0.18
C ASN A 99 -26.81 5.82 -0.61
N GLN A 100 -27.53 5.85 -1.74
CA GLN A 100 -28.20 4.68 -2.30
C GLN A 100 -27.21 3.64 -2.84
N ALA A 101 -26.08 4.09 -3.41
CA ALA A 101 -25.04 3.21 -3.91
C ALA A 101 -24.40 2.41 -2.77
N LEU A 102 -24.10 3.06 -1.65
CA LEU A 102 -23.53 2.41 -0.47
C LEU A 102 -24.49 1.38 0.13
N GLU A 103 -25.78 1.71 0.21
CA GLU A 103 -26.81 0.81 0.69
C GLU A 103 -26.93 -0.44 -0.21
N ARG A 104 -27.10 -0.27 -1.51
CA ARG A 104 -27.16 -1.40 -2.46
C ARG A 104 -25.89 -2.26 -2.43
N TYR A 105 -24.74 -1.63 -2.26
CA TYR A 105 -23.47 -2.32 -2.29
C TYR A 105 -23.25 -3.21 -1.06
N HIS A 106 -23.55 -2.72 0.14
CA HIS A 106 -23.36 -3.54 1.35
C HIS A 106 -24.34 -4.72 1.41
N GLU A 107 -25.57 -4.55 0.91
CA GLU A 107 -26.55 -5.63 0.76
C GLU A 107 -26.01 -6.71 -0.19
N TRP A 108 -25.58 -6.30 -1.39
CA TRP A 108 -25.00 -7.23 -2.35
C TRP A 108 -23.78 -7.96 -1.77
N GLN A 109 -22.90 -7.26 -1.03
CA GLN A 109 -21.74 -7.89 -0.39
C GLN A 109 -22.15 -8.95 0.65
N GLN A 110 -23.25 -8.75 1.38
CA GLN A 110 -23.77 -9.74 2.32
C GLN A 110 -24.28 -10.99 1.60
N ASP A 111 -24.93 -10.83 0.44
CA ASP A 111 -25.41 -11.95 -0.38
C ASP A 111 -24.27 -12.78 -0.99
N GLN A 112 -23.07 -12.21 -1.12
CA GLN A 112 -21.90 -12.93 -1.63
C GLN A 112 -21.19 -13.80 -0.58
N VAL A 113 -21.62 -13.78 0.69
CA VAL A 113 -20.87 -14.43 1.77
C VAL A 113 -21.75 -15.25 2.70
N ASP A 114 -21.42 -16.53 2.86
CA ASP A 114 -22.14 -17.47 3.73
C ASP A 114 -21.71 -17.42 5.21
N SER A 115 -20.58 -16.76 5.50
CA SER A 115 -20.03 -16.70 6.86
C SER A 115 -20.68 -15.61 7.70
N PRO A 116 -21.28 -15.94 8.86
CA PRO A 116 -21.92 -14.94 9.74
C PRO A 116 -20.95 -13.85 10.21
N ARG A 117 -19.69 -14.22 10.43
CA ARG A 117 -18.64 -13.27 10.85
C ARG A 117 -18.36 -12.23 9.76
N TRP A 118 -18.32 -12.66 8.50
CA TRP A 118 -18.09 -11.75 7.39
C TRP A 118 -19.30 -10.83 7.15
N GLN A 119 -20.52 -11.38 7.20
CA GLN A 119 -21.74 -10.58 7.09
C GLN A 119 -21.81 -9.48 8.17
N GLN A 120 -21.43 -9.80 9.41
CA GLN A 120 -21.37 -8.83 10.50
C GLN A 120 -20.31 -7.75 10.24
N ASN A 121 -19.11 -8.13 9.77
CA ASN A 121 -18.05 -7.17 9.46
C ASN A 121 -18.46 -6.20 8.34
N ILE A 122 -19.12 -6.72 7.28
CA ILE A 122 -19.64 -5.91 6.17
C ILE A 122 -20.66 -4.90 6.69
N ARG A 123 -21.56 -5.32 7.59
CA ARG A 123 -22.55 -4.42 8.23
C ARG A 123 -21.85 -3.31 9.02
N CYS A 124 -20.90 -3.66 9.89
CA CYS A 124 -20.17 -2.65 10.66
C CYS A 124 -19.40 -1.66 9.77
N ALA A 125 -18.79 -2.14 8.68
CA ALA A 125 -18.09 -1.26 7.74
C ALA A 125 -19.05 -0.27 7.05
N TYR A 126 -20.26 -0.71 6.71
CA TYR A 126 -21.30 0.15 6.17
C TYR A 126 -21.74 1.24 7.17
N GLU A 127 -21.99 0.87 8.43
CA GLU A 127 -22.39 1.81 9.49
C GLU A 127 -21.35 2.91 9.69
N ILE A 128 -20.07 2.53 9.81
CA ILE A 128 -18.95 3.49 9.95
C ILE A 128 -18.87 4.42 8.74
N THR A 129 -19.01 3.88 7.53
CA THR A 129 -18.93 4.67 6.28
C THR A 129 -20.09 5.66 6.17
N ARG A 130 -21.27 5.28 6.66
CA ARG A 130 -22.46 6.14 6.71
C ARG A 130 -22.27 7.28 7.71
N GLU A 131 -21.73 7.00 8.89
CA GLU A 131 -21.50 8.00 9.96
C GLU A 131 -20.34 8.96 9.67
N ALA A 132 -19.33 8.50 8.92
CA ALA A 132 -18.18 9.31 8.54
C ALA A 132 -18.49 10.37 7.46
N CYS A 133 -19.69 10.35 6.87
CA CYS A 133 -20.09 11.31 5.84
C CYS A 133 -20.91 12.45 6.48
N PRO A 134 -20.38 13.70 6.53
CA PRO A 134 -21.16 14.84 7.03
C PRO A 134 -22.41 15.06 6.15
N GLN A 135 -23.54 15.39 6.80
CA GLN A 135 -24.81 15.72 6.13
C GLN A 135 -24.75 17.06 5.41
#